data_AF-A0A0S7Y6G5-F1
#
_entry.id   AF-A0A0S7Y6G5-F1
#
_cell.length_a   1.000
_cell.length_b   1.000
_cell.length_c   1.000
_cell.angle_alpha   90.00
_cell.angle_beta   90.00
_cell.angle_gamma   90.00
#
_symmetry.space_group_name_H-M   'P 1'
#
loop_
_entity.id
_entity.type
_entity.pdbx_description
1 polymer ?
#
loop_
_entity_poly.entity_id
_entity_poly.type
_entity_poly.pdbx_seq_one_letter_code
_entity_poly.pdbx_strand_id
1 'polypeptide(L)'
;MKEYQIPPTPWREILVEMAEEHFPPEEKIHGLRHTKEVERLAFKIAQEPEYAHFSFDPNVLSAAALLHDVGHSQKKEDWSDDGREHVSESVRVSEKMLRKIPYFMERPQKTTQTLHLILNHDNTNYLFPIKGRGGRPAITKEWVVEAEQGWDENDFWDEELAAMLAILKEADGLLGTGKKGAQRVLTINLAKGVPIFAQGDPLRAWMWGESVMGSIRLSAKRALLDAKTKKGRELAWQGYLEAEEVVKRECERNGVPYQPELGLEGLNCLRDREKISGYIEITKIHPWEELEGILRQVPLQGDATLFPYVTARIESQALETRSVAPLSLYAVSGQLEFHRKLRELFLANYALDLLDLSGIIEFKTEEGQYRISPPIVEISKPDENKSGLVDGVHRYLLAESIGYSRVRTIVITGIPDHFPLVPKILDWDSVAIYDRVPREAKKRRYRFPDLKSFPDISWFSDVEVTEDNCRYFFFRDLSSLGSSGIRKPEEEV
;
A
#
# COMPACT_ATOMS: atom_id res chain seq x y z
N MET A 1 25.17 -27.98 -9.60
CA MET A 1 24.25 -27.33 -8.64
C MET A 1 24.28 -28.14 -7.36
N LYS A 2 24.42 -27.49 -6.19
CA LYS A 2 24.24 -28.18 -4.90
C LYS A 2 22.76 -28.53 -4.78
N GLU A 3 22.45 -29.80 -4.51
CA GLU A 3 21.07 -30.22 -4.26
C GLU A 3 20.77 -30.00 -2.77
N TYR A 4 19.93 -29.01 -2.46
CA TYR A 4 19.50 -28.75 -1.09
C TYR A 4 18.34 -29.69 -0.74
N GLN A 5 18.65 -30.78 -0.04
CA GLN A 5 17.65 -31.66 0.56
C GLN A 5 17.44 -31.29 2.03
N ILE A 6 16.21 -31.48 2.54
CA ILE A 6 15.94 -31.36 3.97
C ILE A 6 16.85 -32.37 4.68
N PRO A 7 17.74 -31.93 5.58
CA PRO A 7 18.70 -32.81 6.20
C PRO A 7 17.96 -33.86 7.06
N PRO A 8 18.22 -35.17 6.85
CA PRO A 8 17.67 -36.23 7.72
C PRO A 8 18.52 -36.28 9.00
N THR A 9 18.36 -35.28 9.84
CA THR A 9 19.12 -35.17 11.09
C THR A 9 18.27 -35.61 12.26
N PRO A 10 18.82 -36.39 13.21
CA PRO A 10 18.10 -36.79 14.42
C PRO A 10 17.54 -35.61 15.22
N TRP A 11 18.20 -34.44 15.15
CA TRP A 11 17.71 -33.25 15.82
C TRP A 11 16.40 -32.70 15.22
N ARG A 12 16.15 -32.92 13.93
CA ARG A 12 14.97 -32.38 13.25
C ARG A 12 13.70 -33.06 13.75
N GLU A 13 13.74 -34.36 14.02
CA GLU A 13 12.61 -35.10 14.60
C GLU A 13 12.29 -34.56 16.00
N ILE A 14 13.31 -34.37 16.84
CA ILE A 14 13.16 -33.76 18.16
C ILE A 14 12.53 -32.36 18.06
N LEU A 15 12.98 -31.53 17.10
CA LEU A 15 12.44 -30.19 16.93
C LEU A 15 10.98 -30.20 16.46
N VAL A 16 10.63 -31.13 15.56
CA VAL A 16 9.26 -31.34 15.10
C VAL A 16 8.36 -31.77 16.25
N GLU A 17 8.81 -32.69 17.11
CA GLU A 17 8.07 -33.12 18.30
C GLU A 17 7.86 -31.94 19.27
N MET A 18 8.92 -31.15 19.54
CA MET A 18 8.80 -29.95 20.38
C MET A 18 7.82 -28.93 19.81
N ALA A 19 7.83 -28.72 18.49
CA ALA A 19 6.89 -27.82 17.81
C ALA A 19 5.46 -28.37 17.87
N GLU A 20 5.28 -29.69 17.71
CA GLU A 20 3.98 -30.37 17.84
C GLU A 20 3.37 -30.20 19.23
N GLU A 21 4.18 -30.25 20.29
CA GLU A 21 3.72 -29.98 21.66
C GLU A 21 3.23 -28.55 21.87
N HIS A 22 3.71 -27.60 21.07
CA HIS A 22 3.30 -26.19 21.17
C HIS A 22 2.10 -25.88 20.28
N PHE A 23 2.01 -26.46 19.08
CA PHE A 23 0.85 -26.25 18.22
C PHE A 23 -0.36 -27.05 18.71
N PRO A 24 -1.49 -26.41 19.04
CA PRO A 24 -2.70 -27.13 19.38
C PRO A 24 -3.11 -28.08 18.23
N PRO A 25 -3.59 -29.31 18.48
CA PRO A 25 -4.05 -30.21 17.43
C PRO A 25 -5.15 -29.61 16.53
N GLU A 26 -5.93 -28.68 17.07
CA GLU A 26 -6.99 -27.93 16.40
C GLU A 26 -6.51 -26.73 15.58
N GLU A 27 -5.24 -26.33 15.70
CA GLU A 27 -4.66 -25.17 15.00
C GLU A 27 -4.40 -25.52 13.53
N LYS A 28 -5.39 -25.22 12.69
CA LYS A 28 -5.38 -25.56 11.26
C LYS A 28 -4.68 -24.53 10.39
N ILE A 29 -4.38 -23.34 10.92
CA ILE A 29 -4.00 -22.17 10.13
C ILE A 29 -2.49 -21.94 10.21
N HIS A 30 -1.96 -21.90 11.43
CA HIS A 30 -0.54 -21.65 11.72
C HIS A 30 0.16 -22.85 12.36
N GLY A 31 -0.44 -24.04 12.28
CA GLY A 31 0.07 -25.23 12.96
C GLY A 31 1.27 -25.91 12.29
N LEU A 32 1.74 -27.01 12.88
CA LEU A 32 2.89 -27.80 12.41
C LEU A 32 2.82 -28.23 10.94
N ARG A 33 1.60 -28.42 10.41
CA ARG A 33 1.42 -28.73 8.99
C ARG A 33 1.87 -27.57 8.10
N HIS A 34 1.50 -26.33 8.44
CA HIS A 34 1.90 -25.13 7.71
C HIS A 34 3.42 -25.00 7.72
N THR A 35 4.05 -25.06 8.89
CA THR A 35 5.51 -24.89 9.01
C THR A 35 6.30 -25.98 8.27
N LYS A 36 5.83 -27.24 8.27
CA LYS A 36 6.39 -28.32 7.43
C LYS A 36 6.20 -28.06 5.92
N GLU A 37 5.10 -27.45 5.50
CA GLU A 37 4.88 -27.06 4.10
C GLU A 37 5.82 -25.89 3.71
N VAL A 38 6.00 -24.89 4.60
CA VAL A 38 6.96 -23.78 4.43
C VAL A 38 8.38 -24.31 4.28
N GLU A 39 8.83 -25.20 5.18
CA GLU A 39 10.16 -25.82 5.11
C GLU A 39 10.38 -26.50 3.75
N ARG A 40 9.44 -27.36 3.31
CA ARG A 40 9.56 -28.04 2.02
C ARG A 40 9.64 -27.07 0.84
N LEU A 41 8.89 -25.97 0.88
CA LEU A 41 8.90 -24.98 -0.18
C LEU A 41 10.19 -24.14 -0.15
N ALA A 42 10.67 -23.76 1.03
CA ALA A 42 11.95 -23.07 1.22
C ALA A 42 13.11 -23.85 0.60
N PHE A 43 13.19 -25.16 0.84
CA PHE A 43 14.22 -26.01 0.22
C PHE A 43 14.08 -26.17 -1.30
N LYS A 44 12.86 -26.07 -1.86
CA LYS A 44 12.68 -26.02 -3.32
C LYS A 44 13.15 -24.70 -3.90
N ILE A 45 12.83 -23.58 -3.25
CA ILE A 45 13.24 -22.23 -3.66
C ILE A 45 14.76 -22.09 -3.59
N ALA A 46 15.38 -22.62 -2.54
CA ALA A 46 16.83 -22.71 -2.37
C ALA A 46 17.59 -23.37 -3.55
N GLN A 47 16.91 -24.20 -4.35
CA GLN A 47 17.48 -24.87 -5.52
C GLN A 47 17.37 -24.03 -6.81
N GLU A 48 16.66 -22.90 -6.79
CA GLU A 48 16.50 -22.05 -7.97
C GLU A 48 17.83 -21.36 -8.33
N PRO A 49 18.06 -21.03 -9.63
CA PRO A 49 19.35 -20.50 -10.12
C PRO A 49 19.85 -19.25 -9.38
N GLU A 50 18.93 -18.38 -8.94
CA GLU A 50 19.20 -17.16 -8.19
C GLU A 50 19.95 -17.44 -6.88
N TYR A 51 19.78 -18.62 -6.29
CA TYR A 51 20.44 -18.99 -5.03
C TYR A 51 21.56 -20.03 -5.18
N ALA A 52 21.85 -20.48 -6.41
CA ALA A 52 22.79 -21.57 -6.67
C ALA A 52 24.24 -21.30 -6.25
N HIS A 53 24.61 -20.03 -6.01
CA HIS A 53 25.95 -19.58 -5.64
C HIS A 53 26.15 -19.45 -4.12
N PHE A 54 25.08 -19.38 -3.33
CA PHE A 54 25.19 -19.32 -1.87
C PHE A 54 25.51 -20.70 -1.28
N SER A 55 26.14 -20.71 -0.09
CA SER A 55 26.47 -21.93 0.65
C SER A 55 25.89 -21.90 2.07
N PHE A 56 24.62 -21.55 2.19
CA PHE A 56 23.96 -21.43 3.49
C PHE A 56 23.82 -22.76 4.24
N ASP A 57 23.62 -22.67 5.56
CA ASP A 57 23.44 -23.81 6.46
C ASP A 57 21.98 -24.33 6.41
N PRO A 58 21.73 -25.53 5.88
CA PRO A 58 20.37 -26.06 5.75
C PRO A 58 19.69 -26.30 7.10
N ASN A 59 20.45 -26.49 8.19
CA ASN A 59 19.86 -26.69 9.52
C ASN A 59 19.25 -25.39 10.05
N VAL A 60 19.88 -24.24 9.79
CA VAL A 60 19.37 -22.91 10.17
C VAL A 60 18.07 -22.61 9.44
N LEU A 61 18.05 -22.78 8.12
CA LEU A 61 16.84 -22.55 7.32
C LEU A 61 15.70 -23.50 7.70
N SER A 62 15.99 -24.79 7.90
CA SER A 62 15.01 -25.79 8.33
C SER A 62 14.40 -25.44 9.69
N ALA A 63 15.24 -25.12 10.69
CA ALA A 63 14.76 -24.76 12.02
C ALA A 63 13.93 -23.47 12.01
N ALA A 64 14.37 -22.44 11.28
CA ALA A 64 13.62 -21.20 11.14
C ALA A 64 12.24 -21.46 10.49
N ALA A 65 12.19 -22.23 9.41
CA ALA A 65 10.95 -22.59 8.74
C ALA A 65 9.99 -23.40 9.64
N LEU A 66 10.50 -24.30 10.48
CA LEU A 66 9.67 -25.10 11.39
C LEU A 66 9.11 -24.29 12.58
N LEU A 67 9.82 -23.24 13.00
CA LEU A 67 9.53 -22.54 14.24
C LEU A 67 8.99 -21.11 14.07
N HIS A 68 9.01 -20.53 12.86
CA HIS A 68 8.66 -19.11 12.64
C HIS A 68 7.29 -18.69 13.20
N ASP A 69 6.32 -19.63 13.22
CA ASP A 69 4.94 -19.41 13.67
C ASP A 69 4.64 -19.98 15.06
N VAL A 70 5.63 -20.56 15.77
CA VAL A 70 5.38 -21.28 17.04
C VAL A 70 4.76 -20.40 18.13
N GLY A 71 5.02 -19.08 18.07
CA GLY A 71 4.46 -18.10 18.98
C GLY A 71 2.95 -17.95 18.89
N HIS A 72 2.30 -18.29 17.77
CA HIS A 72 0.83 -18.24 17.65
C HIS A 72 0.11 -19.11 18.69
N SER A 73 0.74 -20.18 19.16
CA SER A 73 0.22 -21.03 20.25
C SER A 73 0.15 -20.34 21.61
N GLN A 74 0.87 -19.23 21.78
CA GLN A 74 1.00 -18.49 23.02
C GLN A 74 0.16 -17.21 23.03
N LYS A 75 -0.86 -17.14 22.16
CA LYS A 75 -1.71 -15.96 22.02
C LYS A 75 -2.32 -15.56 23.37
N LYS A 76 -2.16 -14.30 23.74
CA LYS A 76 -2.70 -13.71 24.97
C LYS A 76 -3.84 -12.73 24.67
N GLU A 77 -4.66 -12.42 25.68
CA GLU A 77 -5.78 -11.47 25.55
C GLU A 77 -5.34 -10.03 25.28
N ASP A 78 -4.13 -9.68 25.71
CA ASP A 78 -3.56 -8.34 25.57
C ASP A 78 -2.87 -8.09 24.22
N TRP A 79 -2.71 -9.13 23.39
CA TRP A 79 -2.14 -8.99 22.05
C TRP A 79 -2.93 -8.02 21.18
N SER A 80 -2.21 -7.37 20.27
CA SER A 80 -2.78 -6.58 19.20
C SER A 80 -3.75 -7.41 18.35
N ASP A 81 -4.72 -6.75 17.72
CA ASP A 81 -5.74 -7.43 16.90
C ASP A 81 -5.13 -8.11 15.67
N ASP A 82 -4.00 -7.60 15.19
CA ASP A 82 -3.19 -8.20 14.14
C ASP A 82 -2.24 -9.30 14.63
N GLY A 83 -2.00 -9.39 15.94
CA GLY A 83 -1.23 -10.46 16.54
C GLY A 83 0.26 -10.43 16.19
N ARG A 84 0.84 -9.26 15.89
CA ARG A 84 2.27 -9.11 15.58
C ARG A 84 3.20 -9.64 16.67
N GLU A 85 2.72 -9.69 17.91
CA GLU A 85 3.43 -10.23 19.06
C GLU A 85 3.80 -11.71 18.88
N HIS A 86 3.16 -12.42 17.94
CA HIS A 86 3.54 -13.79 17.61
C HIS A 86 5.00 -13.92 17.18
N VAL A 87 5.60 -12.90 16.54
CA VAL A 87 7.00 -12.99 16.08
C VAL A 87 7.97 -12.96 17.25
N SER A 88 7.84 -11.98 18.15
CA SER A 88 8.71 -11.89 19.33
C SER A 88 8.53 -13.09 20.25
N GLU A 89 7.30 -13.58 20.37
CA GLU A 89 6.99 -14.80 21.11
C GLU A 89 7.56 -16.06 20.42
N SER A 90 7.55 -16.13 19.09
CA SER A 90 8.18 -17.20 18.32
C SER A 90 9.68 -17.23 18.55
N VAL A 91 10.37 -16.08 18.55
CA VAL A 91 11.79 -15.99 18.89
C VAL A 91 12.04 -16.54 20.30
N ARG A 92 11.28 -16.10 21.29
CA ARG A 92 11.43 -16.51 22.70
C ARG A 92 11.25 -18.01 22.91
N VAL A 93 10.22 -18.60 22.29
CA VAL A 93 9.93 -20.04 22.38
C VAL A 93 11.00 -20.84 21.63
N SER A 94 11.35 -20.39 20.42
CA SER A 94 12.36 -21.03 19.58
C SER A 94 13.72 -21.07 20.25
N GLU A 95 14.15 -20.00 20.92
CA GLU A 95 15.42 -19.97 21.62
C GLU A 95 15.52 -21.10 22.67
N LYS A 96 14.44 -21.31 23.42
CA LYS A 96 14.38 -22.38 24.43
C LYS A 96 14.42 -23.77 23.81
N MET A 97 13.77 -23.96 22.66
CA MET A 97 13.80 -25.22 21.91
C MET A 97 15.20 -25.49 21.34
N LEU A 98 15.79 -24.50 20.66
CA LEU A 98 17.10 -24.61 20.02
C LEU A 98 18.21 -24.92 21.04
N ARG A 99 18.16 -24.34 22.25
CA ARG A 99 19.11 -24.65 23.34
C ARG A 99 19.07 -26.11 23.81
N LYS A 100 17.99 -26.86 23.55
CA LYS A 100 17.88 -28.29 23.87
C LYS A 100 18.42 -29.20 22.75
N ILE A 101 18.71 -28.62 21.58
CA ILE A 101 19.21 -29.35 20.42
C ILE A 101 20.75 -29.26 20.39
N PRO A 102 21.49 -30.39 20.45
CA PRO A 102 22.95 -30.36 20.49
C PRO A 102 23.60 -29.54 19.38
N TYR A 103 23.07 -29.62 18.15
CA TYR A 103 23.57 -28.86 17.00
C TYR A 103 23.66 -27.35 17.26
N PHE A 104 22.59 -26.78 17.83
CA PHE A 104 22.43 -25.35 18.08
C PHE A 104 23.06 -24.93 19.42
N MET A 105 22.98 -25.78 20.44
CA MET A 105 23.63 -25.57 21.74
C MET A 105 25.15 -25.43 21.60
N GLU A 106 25.78 -26.29 20.79
CA GLU A 106 27.22 -26.25 20.53
C GLU A 106 27.64 -25.13 19.56
N ARG A 107 26.67 -24.52 18.87
CA ARG A 107 26.91 -23.49 17.85
C ARG A 107 26.01 -22.27 18.09
N PRO A 108 26.32 -21.42 19.09
CA PRO A 108 25.49 -20.26 19.44
C PRO A 108 25.18 -19.34 18.25
N GLN A 109 26.16 -19.13 17.35
CA GLN A 109 25.95 -18.34 16.12
C GLN A 109 24.81 -18.89 15.24
N LYS A 110 24.66 -20.22 15.14
CA LYS A 110 23.57 -20.84 14.36
C LYS A 110 22.21 -20.64 15.04
N THR A 111 22.18 -20.59 16.37
CA THR A 111 20.99 -20.20 17.12
C THR A 111 20.61 -18.75 16.80
N THR A 112 21.56 -17.81 16.90
CA THR A 112 21.33 -16.40 16.57
C THR A 112 20.85 -16.22 15.13
N GLN A 113 21.50 -16.85 14.15
CA GLN A 113 21.07 -16.83 12.75
C GLN A 113 19.64 -17.36 12.58
N THR A 114 19.28 -18.46 13.24
CA THR A 114 17.91 -19.03 13.17
C THR A 114 16.88 -18.07 13.75
N LEU A 115 17.16 -17.51 14.93
CA LEU A 115 16.28 -16.56 15.58
C LEU A 115 16.15 -15.26 14.77
N HIS A 116 17.23 -14.84 14.08
CA HIS A 116 17.21 -13.69 13.18
C HIS A 116 16.19 -13.90 12.04
N LEU A 117 16.24 -15.07 11.41
CA LEU A 117 15.31 -15.42 10.34
C LEU A 117 13.86 -15.40 10.83
N ILE A 118 13.61 -15.96 12.01
CA ILE A 118 12.28 -15.96 12.65
C ILE A 118 11.82 -14.54 12.95
N LEU A 119 12.68 -13.68 13.49
CA LEU A 119 12.32 -12.30 13.82
C LEU A 119 11.90 -11.50 12.58
N ASN A 120 12.54 -11.76 11.44
CA ASN A 120 12.42 -10.91 10.25
C ASN A 120 11.56 -11.49 9.12
N HIS A 121 11.06 -12.73 9.26
CA HIS A 121 10.29 -13.38 8.21
C HIS A 121 8.96 -12.65 7.88
N ASP A 122 8.37 -11.96 8.86
CA ASP A 122 7.06 -11.32 8.68
C ASP A 122 7.13 -9.80 8.41
N ASN A 123 8.34 -9.24 8.27
CA ASN A 123 8.54 -7.79 8.13
C ASN A 123 7.77 -7.14 6.97
N THR A 124 7.46 -7.91 5.92
CA THR A 124 6.66 -7.42 4.79
C THR A 124 5.21 -7.14 5.18
N ASN A 125 4.62 -7.89 6.12
CA ASN A 125 3.28 -7.58 6.62
C ASN A 125 3.24 -6.22 7.30
N TYR A 126 4.32 -5.85 7.98
CA TYR A 126 4.48 -4.62 8.74
C TYR A 126 4.70 -3.36 7.88
N LEU A 127 4.89 -3.54 6.56
CA LEU A 127 4.91 -2.43 5.61
C LEU A 127 3.51 -1.84 5.38
N PHE A 128 2.46 -2.63 5.62
CA PHE A 128 1.08 -2.19 5.48
C PHE A 128 0.53 -1.75 6.83
N PRO A 129 -0.18 -0.61 6.92
CA PRO A 129 -0.79 -0.19 8.17
C PRO A 129 -1.82 -1.19 8.67
N ILE A 130 -2.10 -1.09 9.96
CA ILE A 130 -3.07 -1.93 10.64
C ILE A 130 -4.09 -1.02 11.30
N LYS A 131 -5.36 -1.41 11.24
CA LYS A 131 -6.43 -0.70 11.93
C LYS A 131 -6.24 -0.87 13.44
N GLY A 132 -5.69 0.15 14.10
CA GLY A 132 -5.39 0.11 15.52
C GLY A 132 -6.64 0.16 16.41
N ARG A 133 -6.47 -0.11 17.71
CA ARG A 133 -7.52 0.09 18.72
C ARG A 133 -7.98 1.55 18.70
N GLY A 134 -9.26 1.78 18.44
CA GLY A 134 -9.83 3.13 18.24
C GLY A 134 -9.84 3.62 16.78
N GLY A 135 -9.54 2.75 15.81
CA GLY A 135 -9.70 3.03 14.38
C GLY A 135 -8.56 3.82 13.74
N ARG A 136 -7.54 4.22 14.51
CA ARG A 136 -6.38 4.94 13.97
C ARG A 136 -5.38 3.96 13.32
N PRO A 137 -4.96 4.20 12.07
CA PRO A 137 -3.92 3.41 11.42
C PRO A 137 -2.58 3.57 12.16
N ALA A 138 -1.88 2.46 12.40
CA ALA A 138 -0.52 2.47 12.95
C ALA A 138 0.42 1.68 12.05
N ILE A 139 1.64 2.21 11.86
CA ILE A 139 2.74 1.52 11.18
C ILE A 139 3.57 0.83 12.24
N THR A 140 3.94 -0.42 12.00
CA THR A 140 4.31 -1.35 13.08
C THR A 140 5.81 -1.55 13.22
N LYS A 141 6.63 -0.95 12.35
CA LYS A 141 8.08 -1.17 12.27
C LYS A 141 8.82 -0.85 13.58
N GLU A 142 8.33 0.12 14.37
CA GLU A 142 8.93 0.53 15.65
C GLU A 142 9.03 -0.62 16.69
N TRP A 143 8.19 -1.66 16.59
CA TRP A 143 8.17 -2.78 17.54
C TRP A 143 9.22 -3.86 17.27
N VAL A 144 9.60 -4.07 16.01
CA VAL A 144 10.65 -5.04 15.67
C VAL A 144 11.98 -4.60 16.30
N VAL A 145 12.21 -3.29 16.35
CA VAL A 145 13.41 -2.66 16.94
C VAL A 145 13.56 -2.96 18.43
N GLU A 146 12.46 -3.13 19.19
CA GLU A 146 12.55 -3.48 20.61
C GLU A 146 13.00 -4.92 20.83
N ALA A 147 12.60 -5.84 19.95
CA ALA A 147 13.04 -7.24 19.99
C ALA A 147 14.51 -7.42 19.53
N GLU A 148 15.04 -6.45 18.77
CA GLU A 148 16.43 -6.41 18.31
C GLU A 148 17.40 -5.84 19.37
N GLN A 149 16.89 -5.30 20.50
CA GLN A 149 17.75 -4.73 21.54
C GLN A 149 18.73 -5.76 22.10
N GLY A 150 20.01 -5.61 21.74
CA GLY A 150 21.12 -6.48 22.16
C GLY A 150 21.78 -7.28 21.03
N TRP A 151 21.31 -7.14 19.79
CA TRP A 151 21.92 -7.76 18.62
C TRP A 151 22.64 -6.67 17.82
N ASP A 152 23.95 -6.78 17.65
CA ASP A 152 24.66 -5.94 16.70
C ASP A 152 24.46 -6.55 15.30
N GLU A 153 23.71 -5.87 14.43
CA GLU A 153 23.48 -6.34 13.06
C GLU A 153 24.80 -6.63 12.32
N ASN A 154 25.90 -5.94 12.67
CA ASN A 154 27.19 -6.13 12.03
C ASN A 154 27.89 -7.45 12.45
N ASP A 155 27.46 -8.10 13.54
CA ASP A 155 28.19 -9.26 14.10
C ASP A 155 27.92 -10.57 13.34
N PHE A 156 26.85 -10.65 12.55
CA PHE A 156 26.45 -11.90 11.88
C PHE A 156 25.71 -11.71 10.56
N TRP A 157 25.49 -10.46 10.11
CA TRP A 157 24.87 -10.21 8.81
C TRP A 157 25.85 -10.49 7.68
N ASP A 158 25.47 -11.44 6.82
CA ASP A 158 26.16 -11.73 5.57
C ASP A 158 25.14 -11.96 4.45
N GLU A 159 25.64 -12.05 3.22
CA GLU A 159 24.79 -12.26 2.04
C GLU A 159 24.06 -13.63 2.09
N GLU A 160 24.60 -14.62 2.80
CA GLU A 160 23.97 -15.94 2.93
C GLU A 160 22.76 -15.92 3.86
N LEU A 161 22.82 -15.18 4.97
CA LEU A 161 21.71 -14.97 5.89
C LEU A 161 20.60 -14.16 5.24
N ALA A 162 20.96 -13.11 4.48
CA ALA A 162 20.02 -12.34 3.68
C ALA A 162 19.31 -13.22 2.64
N ALA A 163 20.05 -14.13 1.98
CA ALA A 163 19.48 -15.10 1.05
C ALA A 163 18.54 -16.09 1.76
N MET A 164 18.93 -16.64 2.91
CA MET A 164 18.05 -17.52 3.70
C MET A 164 16.76 -16.82 4.13
N LEU A 165 16.85 -15.55 4.54
CA LEU A 165 15.69 -14.74 4.88
C LEU A 165 14.77 -14.56 3.67
N ALA A 166 15.33 -14.19 2.51
CA ALA A 166 14.57 -14.07 1.27
C ALA A 166 13.86 -15.38 0.90
N ILE A 167 14.55 -16.52 1.01
CA ILE A 167 13.98 -17.86 0.75
C ILE A 167 12.82 -18.15 1.71
N LEU A 168 13.00 -17.90 3.01
CA LEU A 168 11.97 -18.15 4.02
C LEU A 168 10.72 -17.29 3.79
N LYS A 169 10.93 -15.99 3.54
CA LYS A 169 9.85 -15.04 3.23
C LYS A 169 9.07 -15.42 1.99
N GLU A 170 9.78 -15.78 0.91
CA GLU A 170 9.16 -16.24 -0.33
C GLU A 170 8.33 -17.51 -0.11
N ALA A 171 8.86 -18.48 0.64
CA ALA A 171 8.15 -19.72 0.95
C ALA A 171 6.86 -19.48 1.75
N ASP A 172 6.93 -18.70 2.82
CA ASP A 172 5.76 -18.40 3.65
C ASP A 172 4.72 -17.55 2.90
N GLY A 173 5.17 -16.51 2.20
CA GLY A 173 4.30 -15.66 1.38
C GLY A 173 3.56 -16.45 0.30
N LEU A 174 4.23 -17.38 -0.40
CA LEU A 174 3.61 -18.23 -1.41
C LEU A 174 2.54 -19.18 -0.85
N LEU A 175 2.68 -19.66 0.38
CA LEU A 175 1.66 -20.47 1.03
C LEU A 175 0.49 -19.62 1.57
N GLY A 176 0.75 -18.34 1.83
CA GLY A 176 -0.27 -17.37 2.23
C GLY A 176 -1.16 -16.84 1.11
N THR A 177 -0.83 -17.08 -0.16
CA THR A 177 -1.59 -16.58 -1.32
C THR A 177 -2.46 -17.67 -1.99
N GLY A 178 -3.05 -17.35 -3.14
CA GLY A 178 -3.89 -18.26 -3.91
C GLY A 178 -5.27 -18.48 -3.29
N LYS A 179 -6.02 -19.43 -3.85
CA LYS A 179 -7.39 -19.71 -3.39
C LYS A 179 -7.46 -20.16 -1.92
N LYS A 180 -6.50 -20.97 -1.47
CA LYS A 180 -6.44 -21.46 -0.08
C LYS A 180 -6.08 -20.35 0.89
N GLY A 181 -5.06 -19.55 0.57
CA GLY A 181 -4.65 -18.38 1.34
C GLY A 181 -5.79 -17.37 1.47
N ALA A 182 -6.43 -17.02 0.37
CA ALA A 182 -7.60 -16.13 0.36
C ALA A 182 -8.76 -16.66 1.21
N GLN A 183 -9.08 -17.96 1.13
CA GLN A 183 -10.12 -18.57 1.97
C GLN A 183 -9.76 -18.54 3.46
N ARG A 184 -8.49 -18.75 3.79
CA ARG A 184 -7.96 -18.67 5.16
C ARG A 184 -8.14 -17.25 5.71
N VAL A 185 -7.72 -16.24 4.96
CA VAL A 185 -7.88 -14.82 5.31
C VAL A 185 -9.36 -14.46 5.47
N LEU A 186 -10.23 -14.91 4.56
CA LEU A 186 -11.68 -14.73 4.63
C LEU A 186 -12.25 -15.28 5.94
N THR A 187 -11.95 -16.54 6.27
CA THR A 187 -12.46 -17.19 7.49
C THR A 187 -11.98 -16.50 8.76
N ILE A 188 -10.69 -16.16 8.85
CA ILE A 188 -10.13 -15.48 10.03
C ILE A 188 -10.76 -14.10 10.23
N ASN A 189 -10.82 -13.28 9.17
CA ASN A 189 -11.29 -11.90 9.30
C ASN A 189 -12.80 -11.85 9.60
N LEU A 190 -13.60 -12.76 9.00
CA LEU A 190 -15.02 -12.89 9.35
C LEU A 190 -15.21 -13.28 10.83
N ALA A 191 -14.40 -14.21 11.34
CA ALA A 191 -14.46 -14.60 12.76
C ALA A 191 -14.08 -13.44 13.70
N LYS A 192 -13.23 -12.51 13.24
CA LYS A 192 -12.88 -11.27 13.95
C LYS A 192 -13.93 -10.14 13.79
N GLY A 193 -15.00 -10.36 13.01
CA GLY A 193 -16.01 -9.34 12.77
C GLY A 193 -15.58 -8.21 11.82
N VAL A 194 -14.51 -8.41 11.04
CA VAL A 194 -14.07 -7.45 10.02
C VAL A 194 -15.13 -7.38 8.92
N PRO A 195 -15.55 -6.18 8.47
CA PRO A 195 -16.55 -6.05 7.42
C PRO A 195 -16.02 -6.64 6.09
N ILE A 196 -16.91 -7.25 5.30
CA ILE A 196 -16.52 -7.87 4.02
C ILE A 196 -15.88 -6.83 3.09
N PHE A 197 -16.48 -5.64 3.02
CA PHE A 197 -16.09 -4.53 2.16
C PHE A 197 -15.75 -3.28 2.99
N ALA A 198 -14.79 -2.49 2.53
CA ALA A 198 -14.45 -1.20 3.14
C ALA A 198 -15.52 -0.15 2.78
N GLN A 199 -15.57 0.96 3.52
CA GLN A 199 -16.42 2.09 3.13
C GLN A 199 -15.75 2.87 1.98
N GLY A 200 -16.56 3.49 1.12
CA GLY A 200 -16.08 4.29 -0.01
C GLY A 200 -15.57 3.47 -1.21
N ASP A 201 -14.43 2.78 -1.04
CA ASP A 201 -13.92 1.82 -2.04
C ASP A 201 -14.00 0.38 -1.49
N PRO A 202 -15.10 -0.36 -1.79
CA PRO A 202 -15.38 -1.63 -1.15
C PRO A 202 -14.30 -2.69 -1.36
N LEU A 203 -13.46 -2.55 -2.38
CA LEU A 203 -12.49 -3.56 -2.78
C LEU A 203 -11.03 -3.16 -2.50
N ARG A 204 -10.74 -1.88 -2.22
CA ARG A 204 -9.36 -1.38 -2.09
C ARG A 204 -9.10 -0.84 -0.71
N ALA A 205 -8.87 -1.76 0.21
CA ALA A 205 -8.31 -1.46 1.50
C ALA A 205 -6.78 -1.60 1.44
N TRP A 206 -6.08 -0.66 2.05
CA TRP A 206 -4.60 -0.68 2.16
C TRP A 206 -4.12 -0.94 3.56
N MET A 207 -5.07 -1.16 4.46
CA MET A 207 -4.84 -1.40 5.85
C MET A 207 -5.39 -2.77 6.21
N TRP A 208 -4.60 -3.55 6.95
CA TRP A 208 -5.05 -4.81 7.50
C TRP A 208 -6.25 -4.60 8.41
N GLY A 209 -7.27 -5.45 8.22
CA GLY A 209 -8.50 -5.40 9.03
C GLY A 209 -9.45 -4.25 8.68
N GLU A 210 -9.18 -3.47 7.63
CA GLU A 210 -10.12 -2.47 7.12
C GLU A 210 -11.32 -3.15 6.44
N SER A 211 -11.05 -4.18 5.62
CA SER A 211 -12.06 -5.08 5.08
C SER A 211 -11.49 -6.46 4.78
N VAL A 212 -12.37 -7.46 4.67
CA VAL A 212 -11.95 -8.81 4.30
C VAL A 212 -11.36 -8.84 2.89
N MET A 213 -11.99 -8.17 1.92
CA MET A 213 -11.49 -8.13 0.54
C MET A 213 -10.12 -7.45 0.45
N GLY A 214 -9.92 -6.37 1.21
CA GLY A 214 -8.62 -5.73 1.36
C GLY A 214 -7.55 -6.65 1.90
N SER A 215 -7.83 -7.33 3.03
CA SER A 215 -6.89 -8.28 3.64
C SER A 215 -6.52 -9.42 2.68
N ILE A 216 -7.46 -9.93 1.86
CA ILE A 216 -7.15 -10.95 0.84
C ILE A 216 -6.13 -10.42 -0.17
N ARG A 217 -6.35 -9.20 -0.69
CA ARG A 217 -5.45 -8.56 -1.65
C ARG A 217 -4.09 -8.25 -1.04
N LEU A 218 -4.05 -7.70 0.17
CA LEU A 218 -2.80 -7.41 0.89
C LEU A 218 -1.97 -8.68 1.12
N SER A 219 -2.60 -9.80 1.49
CA SER A 219 -1.91 -11.08 1.65
C SER A 219 -1.30 -11.59 0.34
N ALA A 220 -2.03 -11.45 -0.78
CA ALA A 220 -1.49 -11.80 -2.09
C ALA A 220 -0.36 -10.85 -2.55
N LYS A 221 -0.49 -9.55 -2.26
CA LYS A 221 0.55 -8.54 -2.55
C LYS A 221 1.82 -8.74 -1.74
N ARG A 222 1.71 -9.16 -0.48
CA ARG A 222 2.85 -9.55 0.34
C ARG A 222 3.66 -10.66 -0.33
N ALA A 223 2.99 -11.70 -0.86
CA ALA A 223 3.67 -12.75 -1.63
C ALA A 223 4.39 -12.20 -2.87
N LEU A 224 3.81 -11.21 -3.58
CA LEU A 224 4.48 -10.53 -4.70
C LEU A 224 5.72 -9.76 -4.24
N LEU A 225 5.71 -9.15 -3.04
CA LEU A 225 6.85 -8.43 -2.46
C LEU A 225 7.98 -9.36 -2.00
N ASP A 226 7.60 -10.50 -1.42
CA ASP A 226 8.52 -11.49 -0.87
C ASP A 226 9.18 -12.34 -1.95
N ALA A 227 8.52 -12.54 -3.10
CA ALA A 227 9.07 -13.33 -4.20
C ALA A 227 10.30 -12.68 -4.86
N LYS A 228 11.45 -13.35 -4.76
CA LYS A 228 12.73 -12.95 -5.36
C LYS A 228 13.08 -13.77 -6.59
N THR A 229 12.79 -15.07 -6.58
CA THR A 229 13.08 -15.92 -7.74
C THR A 229 12.12 -15.63 -8.90
N LYS A 230 12.55 -15.88 -10.14
CA LYS A 230 11.68 -15.77 -11.32
C LYS A 230 10.44 -16.64 -11.16
N LYS A 231 10.62 -17.91 -10.77
CA LYS A 231 9.52 -18.87 -10.59
C LYS A 231 8.62 -18.48 -9.41
N GLY A 232 9.20 -18.01 -8.32
CA GLY A 232 8.46 -17.47 -7.18
C GLY A 232 7.57 -16.31 -7.58
N ARG A 233 8.07 -15.37 -8.39
CA ARG A 233 7.27 -14.24 -8.91
C ARG A 233 6.12 -14.72 -9.80
N GLU A 234 6.37 -15.70 -10.67
CA GLU A 234 5.32 -16.33 -11.49
C GLU A 234 4.24 -17.01 -10.63
N LEU A 235 4.65 -17.76 -9.60
CA LEU A 235 3.74 -18.42 -8.66
C LEU A 235 2.96 -17.42 -7.80
N ALA A 236 3.62 -16.37 -7.31
CA ALA A 236 2.98 -15.31 -6.53
C ALA A 236 1.96 -14.54 -7.36
N TRP A 237 2.27 -14.27 -8.64
CA TRP A 237 1.33 -13.65 -9.58
C TRP A 237 0.12 -14.55 -9.85
N GLN A 238 0.33 -15.84 -10.10
CA GLN A 238 -0.77 -16.79 -10.22
C GLN A 238 -1.62 -16.83 -8.94
N GLY A 239 -0.97 -16.86 -7.77
CA GLY A 239 -1.65 -16.82 -6.48
C GLY A 239 -2.49 -15.55 -6.29
N TYR A 240 -1.99 -14.39 -6.76
CA TYR A 240 -2.75 -13.14 -6.77
C TYR A 240 -4.00 -13.24 -7.65
N LEU A 241 -3.88 -13.76 -8.87
CA LEU A 241 -5.03 -13.96 -9.77
C LEU A 241 -6.08 -14.91 -9.16
N GLU A 242 -5.63 -15.99 -8.51
CA GLU A 242 -6.53 -16.91 -7.81
C GLU A 242 -7.23 -16.27 -6.61
N ALA A 243 -6.54 -15.37 -5.90
CA ALA A 243 -7.13 -14.58 -4.81
C ALA A 243 -8.18 -13.59 -5.35
N GLU A 244 -7.93 -12.95 -6.49
CA GLU A 244 -8.91 -12.08 -7.16
C GLU A 244 -10.18 -12.83 -7.56
N GLU A 245 -10.09 -14.10 -7.96
CA GLU A 245 -11.28 -14.92 -8.22
C GLU A 245 -12.07 -15.26 -6.93
N VAL A 246 -11.45 -15.19 -5.75
CA VAL A 246 -12.20 -15.21 -4.48
C VAL A 246 -12.91 -13.89 -4.28
N VAL A 247 -12.21 -12.76 -4.45
CA VAL A 247 -12.79 -11.41 -4.30
C VAL A 247 -13.99 -11.22 -5.22
N LYS A 248 -13.85 -11.57 -6.50
CA LYS A 248 -14.92 -11.51 -7.50
C LYS A 248 -16.15 -12.32 -7.11
N ARG A 249 -15.97 -13.55 -6.61
CA ARG A 249 -17.09 -14.39 -6.15
C ARG A 249 -17.80 -13.78 -4.93
N GLU A 250 -17.06 -13.18 -4.00
CA GLU A 250 -17.67 -12.49 -2.86
C GLU A 250 -18.39 -11.20 -3.28
N CYS A 251 -17.87 -10.47 -4.28
CA CYS A 251 -18.57 -9.34 -4.91
C CYS A 251 -19.92 -9.78 -5.49
N GLU A 252 -19.93 -10.83 -6.32
CA GLU A 252 -21.13 -11.38 -6.95
C GLU A 252 -22.17 -11.82 -5.90
N ARG A 253 -21.73 -12.50 -4.83
CA ARG A 253 -22.62 -12.95 -3.74
C ARG A 253 -23.28 -11.81 -2.98
N ASN A 254 -22.62 -10.67 -2.87
CA ASN A 254 -23.10 -9.53 -2.09
C ASN A 254 -23.70 -8.42 -2.97
N GLY A 255 -23.82 -8.62 -4.29
CA GLY A 255 -24.34 -7.62 -5.22
C GLY A 255 -23.45 -6.38 -5.35
N VAL A 256 -22.15 -6.51 -5.07
CA VAL A 256 -21.16 -5.43 -5.23
C VAL A 256 -20.51 -5.57 -6.60
N PRO A 257 -20.44 -4.51 -7.43
CA PRO A 257 -19.72 -4.58 -8.70
C PRO A 257 -18.23 -4.86 -8.48
N TYR A 258 -17.74 -5.97 -9.04
CA TYR A 258 -16.31 -6.28 -9.01
C TYR A 258 -15.52 -5.25 -9.84
N GLN A 259 -14.42 -4.77 -9.26
CA GLN A 259 -13.44 -3.92 -9.93
C GLN A 259 -12.03 -4.44 -9.64
N PRO A 260 -11.26 -4.84 -10.66
CA PRO A 260 -9.86 -5.26 -10.48
C PRO A 260 -9.00 -4.07 -10.04
N GLU A 261 -7.94 -4.32 -9.28
CA GLU A 261 -6.96 -3.27 -8.97
C GLU A 261 -6.29 -2.77 -10.24
N LEU A 262 -6.15 -1.45 -10.37
CA LEU A 262 -5.51 -0.86 -11.52
C LEU A 262 -4.00 -1.06 -11.37
N GLY A 263 -3.40 -1.55 -12.46
CA GLY A 263 -1.98 -1.39 -12.65
C GLY A 263 -1.03 -2.34 -11.95
N LEU A 264 -1.55 -3.37 -11.28
CA LEU A 264 -0.71 -4.45 -10.77
C LEU A 264 -0.11 -5.32 -11.88
N GLU A 265 -0.62 -5.25 -13.11
CA GLU A 265 0.08 -5.79 -14.28
C GLU A 265 1.51 -5.21 -14.39
N GLY A 266 1.70 -3.97 -13.95
CA GLY A 266 3.01 -3.34 -13.83
C GLY A 266 3.95 -4.02 -12.81
N LEU A 267 3.44 -4.73 -11.80
CA LEU A 267 4.31 -5.51 -10.92
C LEU A 267 4.99 -6.66 -11.66
N ASN A 268 4.31 -7.25 -12.65
CA ASN A 268 4.91 -8.26 -13.51
C ASN A 268 6.01 -7.66 -14.42
N CYS A 269 5.95 -6.36 -14.72
CA CYS A 269 7.03 -5.66 -15.44
C CYS A 269 8.18 -5.22 -14.52
N LEU A 270 8.00 -5.22 -13.19
CA LEU A 270 9.08 -5.01 -12.21
C LEU A 270 9.96 -6.26 -12.02
N ARG A 271 10.34 -6.93 -13.12
CA ARG A 271 11.35 -7.99 -13.10
C ARG A 271 12.68 -7.51 -12.53
N ASP A 272 12.92 -6.21 -12.64
CA ASP A 272 14.11 -5.49 -12.21
C ASP A 272 13.86 -4.64 -10.95
N ARG A 273 13.07 -5.12 -9.97
CA ARG A 273 12.91 -4.40 -8.68
C ARG A 273 14.24 -4.00 -8.05
N GLU A 274 15.26 -4.84 -8.21
CA GLU A 274 16.62 -4.59 -7.70
C GLU A 274 17.29 -3.36 -8.34
N LYS A 275 16.81 -2.90 -9.49
CA LYS A 275 17.30 -1.68 -10.15
C LYS A 275 16.61 -0.40 -9.66
N ILE A 276 15.50 -0.53 -8.92
CA ILE A 276 14.80 0.63 -8.36
C ILE A 276 15.53 1.05 -7.10
N SER A 277 16.33 2.10 -7.22
CA SER A 277 17.05 2.73 -6.11
C SER A 277 16.28 3.93 -5.56
N GLY A 278 16.20 4.02 -4.23
CA GLY A 278 15.72 5.21 -3.53
C GLY A 278 14.99 4.86 -2.24
N TYR A 279 14.97 5.81 -1.30
CA TYR A 279 14.22 5.66 -0.06
C TYR A 279 12.77 6.11 -0.21
N ILE A 280 11.84 5.25 0.23
CA ILE A 280 10.46 5.63 0.51
C ILE A 280 9.97 4.93 1.78
N GLU A 281 9.28 5.68 2.63
CA GLU A 281 8.64 5.15 3.83
C GLU A 281 7.25 5.74 3.97
N ILE A 282 6.20 4.93 3.90
CA ILE A 282 4.87 5.35 4.32
C ILE A 282 4.94 5.63 5.82
N THR A 283 4.50 6.82 6.24
CA THR A 283 4.43 7.23 7.65
C THR A 283 3.01 7.23 8.18
N LYS A 284 2.03 7.42 7.30
CA LYS A 284 0.61 7.39 7.66
C LYS A 284 -0.26 7.07 6.45
N ILE A 285 -1.37 6.38 6.68
CA ILE A 285 -2.46 6.26 5.71
C ILE A 285 -3.70 6.85 6.36
N HIS A 286 -4.47 7.62 5.60
CA HIS A 286 -5.80 8.06 5.96
C HIS A 286 -6.81 7.28 5.12
N PRO A 287 -7.66 6.45 5.74
CA PRO A 287 -8.66 5.67 5.02
C PRO A 287 -9.75 6.58 4.43
N TRP A 288 -10.70 5.96 3.72
CA TRP A 288 -11.77 6.68 3.03
C TRP A 288 -12.51 7.68 3.93
N GLU A 289 -12.89 7.29 5.14
CA GLU A 289 -13.69 8.10 6.04
C GLU A 289 -12.96 9.38 6.46
N GLU A 290 -11.64 9.29 6.66
CA GLU A 290 -10.81 10.46 6.96
C GLU A 290 -10.65 11.37 5.73
N LEU A 291 -10.43 10.80 4.54
CA LEU A 291 -10.37 11.55 3.29
C LEU A 291 -11.68 12.29 3.01
N GLU A 292 -12.83 11.61 3.14
CA GLU A 292 -14.15 12.21 2.97
C GLU A 292 -14.38 13.33 3.99
N GLY A 293 -14.01 13.11 5.26
CA GLY A 293 -14.07 14.11 6.31
C GLY A 293 -13.25 15.37 6.00
N ILE A 294 -12.02 15.19 5.49
CA ILE A 294 -11.14 16.30 5.05
C ILE A 294 -11.77 17.04 3.87
N LEU A 295 -12.28 16.31 2.87
CA LEU A 295 -12.92 16.91 1.71
C LEU A 295 -14.13 17.76 2.10
N ARG A 296 -14.98 17.29 3.02
CA ARG A 296 -16.13 18.08 3.50
C ARG A 296 -15.74 19.37 4.21
N GLN A 297 -14.49 19.49 4.65
CA GLN A 297 -13.92 20.65 5.33
C GLN A 297 -13.02 21.50 4.42
N VAL A 298 -12.88 21.16 3.14
CA VAL A 298 -12.12 21.98 2.18
C VAL A 298 -12.81 23.33 2.02
N PRO A 299 -12.15 24.45 2.35
CA PRO A 299 -12.73 25.78 2.20
C PRO A 299 -12.48 26.34 0.80
N LEU A 300 -13.09 27.49 0.52
CA LEU A 300 -12.70 28.34 -0.61
C LEU A 300 -11.47 29.19 -0.25
N GLN A 301 -10.63 29.49 -1.24
CA GLN A 301 -9.47 30.38 -1.05
C GLN A 301 -9.88 31.84 -0.78
N GLY A 302 -10.99 32.29 -1.36
CA GLY A 302 -11.51 33.65 -1.15
C GLY A 302 -12.22 33.85 0.18
N ASP A 303 -12.78 32.77 0.76
CA ASP A 303 -13.50 32.82 2.03
C ASP A 303 -13.38 31.46 2.74
N ALA A 304 -12.58 31.44 3.80
CA ALA A 304 -12.27 30.24 4.57
C ALA A 304 -13.48 29.68 5.35
N THR A 305 -14.60 30.41 5.40
CA THR A 305 -15.84 30.00 6.08
C THR A 305 -16.79 29.22 5.16
N LEU A 306 -16.50 29.16 3.86
CA LEU A 306 -17.35 28.52 2.85
C LEU A 306 -16.79 27.16 2.42
N PHE A 307 -17.60 26.11 2.59
CA PHE A 307 -17.22 24.72 2.37
C PHE A 307 -18.02 24.09 1.22
N PRO A 308 -17.53 24.14 -0.05
CA PRO A 308 -18.31 23.72 -1.21
C PRO A 308 -18.73 22.24 -1.22
N TYR A 309 -18.02 21.38 -0.48
CA TYR A 309 -18.25 19.94 -0.49
C TYR A 309 -19.09 19.43 0.69
N VAL A 310 -19.52 20.31 1.60
CA VAL A 310 -20.17 19.90 2.86
C VAL A 310 -21.42 19.02 2.64
N THR A 311 -22.24 19.33 1.63
CA THR A 311 -23.42 18.55 1.23
C THR A 311 -23.24 17.76 -0.06
N ALA A 312 -22.04 17.82 -0.67
CA ALA A 312 -21.79 17.13 -1.93
C ALA A 312 -21.75 15.60 -1.74
N ARG A 313 -22.04 14.87 -2.82
CA ARG A 313 -21.80 13.44 -2.92
C ARG A 313 -20.37 13.22 -3.38
N ILE A 314 -19.61 12.46 -2.60
CA ILE A 314 -18.18 12.19 -2.79
C ILE A 314 -18.02 10.69 -2.97
N GLU A 315 -17.37 10.25 -4.05
CA GLU A 315 -17.21 8.83 -4.37
C GLU A 315 -15.82 8.52 -4.93
N SER A 316 -15.32 7.32 -4.68
CA SER A 316 -14.11 6.81 -5.32
C SER A 316 -14.47 6.02 -6.58
N GLN A 317 -13.96 6.44 -7.76
CA GLN A 317 -14.25 5.79 -9.03
C GLN A 317 -13.00 5.62 -9.90
N ALA A 318 -12.95 4.57 -10.71
CA ALA A 318 -11.98 4.46 -11.80
C ALA A 318 -12.53 5.14 -13.04
N LEU A 319 -12.03 6.32 -13.36
CA LEU A 319 -12.42 7.07 -14.55
C LEU A 319 -11.46 6.78 -15.70
N GLU A 320 -11.97 6.82 -16.92
CA GLU A 320 -11.11 6.77 -18.11
C GLU A 320 -10.32 8.07 -18.22
N THR A 321 -9.04 7.99 -18.57
CA THR A 321 -8.15 9.16 -18.63
C THR A 321 -8.69 10.23 -19.58
N ARG A 322 -9.29 9.80 -20.70
CA ARG A 322 -9.89 10.67 -21.71
C ARG A 322 -11.36 11.05 -21.46
N SER A 323 -12.04 10.47 -20.46
CA SER A 323 -13.41 10.88 -20.08
C SER A 323 -13.45 12.08 -19.13
N VAL A 324 -12.29 12.48 -18.60
CA VAL A 324 -12.13 13.62 -17.71
C VAL A 324 -11.45 14.74 -18.47
N ALA A 325 -11.92 15.97 -18.28
CA ALA A 325 -11.40 17.12 -18.97
C ALA A 325 -10.47 17.95 -18.06
N PRO A 326 -9.27 18.33 -18.53
CA PRO A 326 -8.34 19.10 -17.73
C PRO A 326 -8.83 20.53 -17.45
N LEU A 327 -8.43 21.07 -16.31
CA LEU A 327 -8.64 22.47 -15.92
C LEU A 327 -7.34 23.29 -15.93
N SER A 328 -6.23 22.64 -16.25
CA SER A 328 -4.89 23.24 -16.40
C SER A 328 -4.50 23.20 -17.88
N LEU A 329 -3.87 24.26 -18.37
CA LEU A 329 -3.24 24.31 -19.70
C LEU A 329 -1.80 23.77 -19.69
N TYR A 330 -1.31 23.34 -18.53
CA TYR A 330 0.06 22.88 -18.41
C TYR A 330 0.26 21.72 -17.44
N ALA A 331 1.34 20.99 -17.69
CA ALA A 331 2.02 20.13 -16.73
C ALA A 331 3.52 20.46 -16.72
N VAL A 332 4.22 20.02 -15.68
CA VAL A 332 5.66 20.26 -15.50
C VAL A 332 6.40 18.94 -15.67
N SER A 333 7.38 18.88 -16.57
CA SER A 333 8.14 17.66 -16.89
C SER A 333 8.80 17.05 -15.65
N GLY A 334 9.45 17.88 -14.82
CA GLY A 334 10.05 17.42 -13.56
C GLY A 334 9.06 16.81 -12.56
N GLN A 335 7.80 17.28 -12.56
CA GLN A 335 6.76 16.70 -11.70
C GLN A 335 6.21 15.38 -12.27
N LEU A 336 6.16 15.23 -13.59
CA LEU A 336 5.82 13.95 -14.22
C LEU A 336 6.86 12.88 -13.86
N GLU A 337 8.15 13.21 -13.95
CA GLU A 337 9.21 12.27 -13.57
C GLU A 337 9.25 11.98 -12.08
N PHE A 338 8.98 12.99 -11.24
CA PHE A 338 8.79 12.77 -9.81
C PHE A 338 7.67 11.74 -9.54
N HIS A 339 6.49 11.91 -10.15
CA HIS A 339 5.40 10.95 -9.99
C HIS A 339 5.71 9.57 -10.58
N ARG A 340 6.47 9.49 -11.67
CA ARG A 340 6.94 8.21 -12.25
C ARG A 340 7.83 7.46 -11.26
N LYS A 341 8.90 8.12 -10.78
CA LYS A 341 9.83 7.57 -9.78
C LYS A 341 9.10 7.16 -8.51
N LEU A 342 8.20 8.02 -8.02
CA LEU A 342 7.42 7.75 -6.82
C LEU A 342 6.54 6.51 -6.99
N ARG A 343 5.88 6.36 -8.15
CA ARG A 343 5.08 5.18 -8.47
C ARG A 343 5.92 3.90 -8.49
N GLU A 344 7.10 3.94 -9.09
CA GLU A 344 8.04 2.82 -9.11
C GLU A 344 8.44 2.40 -7.68
N LEU A 345 8.77 3.38 -6.83
CA LEU A 345 9.11 3.16 -5.44
C LEU A 345 7.94 2.55 -4.64
N PHE A 346 6.71 3.04 -4.81
CA PHE A 346 5.52 2.48 -4.15
C PHE A 346 5.21 1.05 -4.61
N LEU A 347 5.32 0.75 -5.91
CA LEU A 347 5.10 -0.61 -6.41
C LEU A 347 6.18 -1.58 -5.94
N ALA A 348 7.45 -1.13 -5.90
CA ALA A 348 8.57 -1.96 -5.48
C ALA A 348 8.53 -2.30 -3.98
N ASN A 349 8.18 -1.33 -3.13
CA ASN A 349 8.26 -1.47 -1.68
C ASN A 349 6.92 -1.86 -1.03
N TYR A 350 5.79 -1.52 -1.64
CA TYR A 350 4.47 -1.71 -1.04
C TYR A 350 3.46 -2.42 -1.96
N ALA A 351 3.81 -2.71 -3.22
CA ALA A 351 2.84 -3.19 -4.22
C ALA A 351 1.57 -2.31 -4.28
N LEU A 352 1.79 -1.00 -4.13
CA LEU A 352 0.76 0.05 -4.22
C LEU A 352 0.98 0.84 -5.50
N ASP A 353 -0.09 1.12 -6.24
CA ASP A 353 -0.05 1.96 -7.43
C ASP A 353 -0.59 3.36 -7.10
N LEU A 354 0.20 4.40 -7.38
CA LEU A 354 -0.20 5.80 -7.24
C LEU A 354 -1.39 6.22 -8.12
N LEU A 355 -1.71 5.41 -9.13
CA LEU A 355 -2.85 5.62 -10.02
C LEU A 355 -4.12 4.91 -9.53
N ASP A 356 -4.04 4.09 -8.47
CA ASP A 356 -5.17 3.38 -7.87
C ASP A 356 -5.40 3.77 -6.39
N LEU A 357 -5.20 5.06 -6.07
CA LEU A 357 -5.27 5.50 -4.69
C LEU A 357 -6.70 5.47 -4.09
N SER A 358 -6.93 4.77 -2.97
CA SER A 358 -8.24 4.75 -2.27
C SER A 358 -8.34 5.70 -1.07
N GLY A 359 -7.20 6.22 -0.60
CA GLY A 359 -7.09 7.14 0.53
C GLY A 359 -5.88 8.08 0.40
N ILE A 360 -5.57 8.82 1.47
CA ILE A 360 -4.39 9.70 1.53
C ILE A 360 -3.21 8.91 2.08
N ILE A 361 -2.04 9.09 1.49
CA ILE A 361 -0.78 8.57 2.00
C ILE A 361 0.11 9.75 2.42
N GLU A 362 0.63 9.70 3.64
CA GLU A 362 1.79 10.48 4.06
C GLU A 362 3.03 9.59 4.01
N PHE A 363 4.12 10.12 3.47
CA PHE A 363 5.35 9.37 3.28
C PHE A 363 6.59 10.25 3.35
N LYS A 364 7.72 9.63 3.64
CA LYS A 364 9.07 10.21 3.59
C LYS A 364 9.82 9.69 2.38
N THR A 365 10.61 10.57 1.77
CA THR A 365 11.67 10.23 0.82
C THR A 365 12.97 10.87 1.29
N GLU A 366 14.06 10.68 0.53
CA GLU A 366 15.33 11.38 0.77
C GLU A 366 15.19 12.90 0.69
N GLU A 367 14.20 13.39 -0.06
CA GLU A 367 13.97 14.81 -0.32
C GLU A 367 13.08 15.49 0.73
N GLY A 368 12.35 14.71 1.55
CA GLY A 368 11.50 15.27 2.60
C GLY A 368 10.24 14.46 2.90
N GLN A 369 9.25 15.13 3.50
CA GLN A 369 7.94 14.58 3.83
C GLN A 369 6.90 15.08 2.85
N TYR A 370 6.02 14.17 2.43
CA TYR A 370 5.03 14.42 1.39
C TYR A 370 3.69 13.82 1.79
N ARG A 371 2.63 14.38 1.21
CA ARG A 371 1.27 13.87 1.28
C ARG A 371 0.71 13.74 -0.13
N ILE A 372 0.02 12.65 -0.42
CA ILE A 372 -0.64 12.43 -1.71
C ILE A 372 -2.04 11.83 -1.50
N SER A 373 -3.07 12.50 -2.03
CA SER A 373 -4.44 11.99 -2.12
C SER A 373 -4.72 11.43 -3.51
N PRO A 374 -5.82 10.71 -3.78
CA PRO A 374 -6.24 10.42 -5.15
C PRO A 374 -6.56 11.73 -5.92
N PRO A 375 -6.49 11.75 -7.27
CA PRO A 375 -6.94 12.89 -8.08
C PRO A 375 -8.39 13.26 -7.77
N ILE A 376 -8.76 14.52 -8.05
CA ILE A 376 -10.09 15.04 -7.74
C ILE A 376 -10.76 15.55 -9.01
N VAL A 377 -11.96 15.07 -9.25
CA VAL A 377 -12.84 15.49 -10.34
C VAL A 377 -14.13 16.03 -9.77
N GLU A 378 -14.55 17.17 -10.31
CA GLU A 378 -15.87 17.72 -10.05
C GLU A 378 -16.76 17.58 -11.26
N ILE A 379 -18.02 17.24 -11.01
CA ILE A 379 -19.08 17.30 -12.02
C ILE A 379 -19.99 18.46 -11.64
N SER A 380 -19.92 19.52 -12.43
CA SER A 380 -20.58 20.79 -12.18
C SER A 380 -21.72 21.00 -13.19
N LYS A 381 -22.90 21.39 -12.70
CA LYS A 381 -24.04 21.73 -13.54
C LYS A 381 -23.81 23.01 -14.37
N PRO A 382 -23.16 24.07 -13.85
CA PRO A 382 -22.70 25.20 -14.67
C PRO A 382 -21.81 24.82 -15.85
N ASP A 383 -21.21 23.63 -15.83
CA ASP A 383 -20.37 23.07 -16.89
C ASP A 383 -21.07 21.95 -17.66
N GLU A 384 -22.40 21.97 -17.74
CA GLU A 384 -23.21 20.98 -18.48
C GLU A 384 -23.00 19.55 -17.95
N ASN A 385 -22.70 19.40 -16.66
CA ASN A 385 -22.34 18.14 -16.00
C ASN A 385 -21.11 17.44 -16.61
N LYS A 386 -20.16 18.22 -17.16
CA LYS A 386 -18.85 17.69 -17.58
C LYS A 386 -17.92 17.50 -16.37
N SER A 387 -17.06 16.50 -16.47
CA SER A 387 -16.07 16.14 -15.46
C SER A 387 -14.81 17.00 -15.57
N GLY A 388 -14.60 17.94 -14.65
CA GLY A 388 -13.40 18.79 -14.59
C GLY A 388 -12.35 18.25 -13.61
N LEU A 389 -11.12 18.03 -14.07
CA LEU A 389 -9.98 17.61 -13.24
C LEU A 389 -9.44 18.78 -12.41
N VAL A 390 -9.85 18.85 -11.15
CA VAL A 390 -9.45 19.89 -10.19
C VAL A 390 -8.00 19.69 -9.73
N ASP A 391 -7.64 18.44 -9.44
CA ASP A 391 -6.30 18.02 -9.04
C ASP A 391 -5.88 16.73 -9.75
N GLY A 392 -4.58 16.60 -10.04
CA GLY A 392 -4.00 15.35 -10.54
C GLY A 392 -3.68 15.30 -12.03
N VAL A 393 -3.54 16.45 -12.71
CA VAL A 393 -3.18 16.52 -14.14
C VAL A 393 -1.92 15.69 -14.47
N HIS A 394 -0.89 15.76 -13.64
CA HIS A 394 0.34 14.98 -13.83
C HIS A 394 0.13 13.48 -13.73
N ARG A 395 -0.79 13.01 -12.88
CA ARG A 395 -1.09 11.58 -12.73
C ARG A 395 -1.91 11.03 -13.89
N TYR A 396 -2.84 11.83 -14.43
CA TYR A 396 -3.58 11.46 -15.64
C TYR A 396 -2.64 11.39 -16.86
N LEU A 397 -1.76 12.37 -17.03
CA LEU A 397 -0.74 12.35 -18.10
C LEU A 397 0.25 11.20 -17.91
N LEU A 398 0.68 10.92 -16.68
CA LEU A 398 1.55 9.78 -16.38
C LEU A 398 0.85 8.48 -16.78
N ALA A 399 -0.40 8.28 -16.35
CA ALA A 399 -1.21 7.10 -16.68
C ALA A 399 -1.25 6.87 -18.19
N GLU A 400 -1.58 7.90 -18.97
CA GLU A 400 -1.58 7.81 -20.43
C GLU A 400 -0.20 7.47 -21.00
N SER A 401 0.87 8.11 -20.50
CA SER A 401 2.23 7.88 -20.99
C SER A 401 2.72 6.43 -20.78
N ILE A 402 2.13 5.70 -19.82
CA ILE A 402 2.45 4.30 -19.53
C ILE A 402 1.37 3.33 -20.05
N GLY A 403 0.44 3.81 -20.87
CA GLY A 403 -0.59 2.99 -21.52
C GLY A 403 -1.79 2.64 -20.63
N TYR A 404 -1.97 3.33 -19.49
CA TYR A 404 -3.12 3.11 -18.63
C TYR A 404 -4.31 3.91 -19.13
N SER A 405 -5.45 3.23 -19.27
CA SER A 405 -6.69 3.85 -19.71
C SER A 405 -7.50 4.44 -18.57
N ARG A 406 -7.21 4.09 -17.30
CA ARG A 406 -8.02 4.48 -16.14
C ARG A 406 -7.17 4.91 -14.95
N VAL A 407 -7.72 5.83 -14.15
CA VAL A 407 -7.12 6.32 -12.90
C VAL A 407 -8.21 6.36 -11.82
N ARG A 408 -7.91 5.86 -10.62
CA ARG A 408 -8.77 6.00 -9.44
C ARG A 408 -8.83 7.46 -9.05
N THR A 409 -10.01 8.00 -8.88
CA THR A 409 -10.25 9.43 -8.72
C THR A 409 -11.43 9.64 -7.78
N ILE A 410 -11.35 10.69 -6.97
CA ILE A 410 -12.46 11.16 -6.17
C ILE A 410 -13.38 11.98 -7.07
N VAL A 411 -14.62 11.53 -7.22
CA VAL A 411 -15.66 12.19 -8.00
C VAL A 411 -16.60 12.90 -7.05
N ILE A 412 -16.70 14.21 -7.21
CA ILE A 412 -17.55 15.07 -6.38
C ILE A 412 -18.69 15.61 -7.24
N THR A 413 -19.93 15.37 -6.81
CA THR A 413 -21.15 15.75 -7.51
C THR A 413 -22.14 16.44 -6.57
N GLY A 414 -23.11 17.17 -7.12
CA GLY A 414 -24.11 17.87 -6.31
C GLY A 414 -23.55 19.08 -5.55
N ILE A 415 -22.45 19.66 -6.05
CA ILE A 415 -21.89 20.92 -5.53
C ILE A 415 -22.92 22.03 -5.80
N PRO A 416 -23.24 22.89 -4.81
CA PRO A 416 -24.16 24.00 -5.03
C PRO A 416 -23.77 24.91 -6.19
N ASP A 417 -24.74 25.33 -7.01
CA ASP A 417 -24.52 26.09 -8.26
C ASP A 417 -23.78 27.43 -8.03
N HIS A 418 -23.81 27.98 -6.82
CA HIS A 418 -23.09 29.20 -6.43
C HIS A 418 -21.60 28.99 -6.11
N PHE A 419 -21.12 27.75 -6.16
CA PHE A 419 -19.69 27.40 -6.06
C PHE A 419 -19.19 26.80 -7.39
N PRO A 420 -19.08 27.60 -8.47
CA PRO A 420 -18.71 27.10 -9.78
C PRO A 420 -17.23 26.68 -9.84
N LEU A 421 -16.90 25.82 -10.81
CA LEU A 421 -15.51 25.60 -11.22
C LEU A 421 -14.91 26.92 -11.72
N VAL A 422 -13.77 27.30 -11.15
CA VAL A 422 -13.12 28.56 -11.52
C VAL A 422 -12.46 28.49 -12.89
N PRO A 423 -11.65 27.46 -13.23
CA PRO A 423 -11.16 27.31 -14.59
C PRO A 423 -12.27 26.77 -15.49
N LYS A 424 -12.32 27.23 -16.73
CA LYS A 424 -13.11 26.59 -17.77
C LYS A 424 -12.52 25.22 -18.10
N ILE A 425 -13.40 24.29 -18.46
CA ILE A 425 -13.03 22.98 -18.98
C ILE A 425 -12.27 23.13 -20.30
N LEU A 426 -11.25 22.30 -20.48
CA LEU A 426 -10.35 22.30 -21.63
C LEU A 426 -10.27 20.91 -22.26
N ASP A 427 -9.69 20.85 -23.46
CA ASP A 427 -9.32 19.59 -24.11
C ASP A 427 -7.90 19.18 -23.71
N TRP A 428 -7.64 17.88 -23.62
CA TRP A 428 -6.30 17.34 -23.33
C TRP A 428 -5.23 17.84 -24.31
N ASP A 429 -5.58 18.04 -25.58
CA ASP A 429 -4.65 18.54 -26.60
C ASP A 429 -4.21 19.99 -26.36
N SER A 430 -4.88 20.71 -25.44
CA SER A 430 -4.48 22.05 -25.01
C SER A 430 -3.48 22.06 -23.86
N VAL A 431 -3.20 20.91 -23.24
CA VAL A 431 -2.26 20.79 -22.12
C VAL A 431 -0.85 20.66 -22.65
N ALA A 432 -0.02 21.68 -22.42
CA ALA A 432 1.39 21.66 -22.81
C ALA A 432 2.30 21.24 -21.65
N ILE A 433 3.33 20.46 -21.94
CA ILE A 433 4.36 20.08 -20.96
C ILE A 433 5.47 21.14 -21.00
N TYR A 434 5.80 21.70 -19.85
CA TYR A 434 6.87 22.69 -19.69
C TYR A 434 7.94 22.19 -18.72
N ASP A 435 9.17 22.70 -18.85
CA ASP A 435 10.24 22.40 -17.89
C ASP A 435 10.08 23.12 -16.55
N ARG A 436 9.42 24.27 -16.55
CA ARG A 436 9.14 25.09 -15.37
C ARG A 436 7.70 25.58 -15.41
N VAL A 437 7.20 26.03 -14.26
CA VAL A 437 5.86 26.64 -14.17
C VAL A 437 5.78 27.81 -15.15
N PRO A 438 4.83 27.83 -16.09
CA PRO A 438 4.70 28.93 -17.05
C PRO A 438 3.99 30.12 -16.39
N ARG A 439 4.13 31.30 -17.01
CA ARG A 439 3.43 32.53 -16.59
C ARG A 439 1.91 32.35 -16.55
N GLU A 440 1.24 33.12 -15.69
CA GLU A 440 -0.20 33.03 -15.38
C GLU A 440 -1.13 32.82 -16.61
N ALA A 441 -0.95 33.61 -17.67
CA ALA A 441 -1.78 33.53 -18.89
C ALA A 441 -1.74 32.17 -19.61
N LYS A 442 -0.72 31.34 -19.32
CA LYS A 442 -0.56 29.99 -19.88
C LYS A 442 -0.95 28.90 -18.88
N LYS A 443 -1.42 29.24 -17.69
CA LYS A 443 -1.78 28.28 -16.66
C LYS A 443 -3.20 27.75 -16.82
N ARG A 444 -4.18 28.65 -16.95
CA ARG A 444 -5.61 28.31 -16.92
C ARG A 444 -6.43 29.34 -17.71
N ARG A 445 -7.65 28.96 -18.12
CA ARG A 445 -8.66 29.89 -18.64
C ARG A 445 -9.67 30.18 -17.55
N TYR A 446 -9.57 31.32 -16.88
CA TYR A 446 -10.46 31.68 -15.77
C TYR A 446 -11.89 31.97 -16.26
N ARG A 447 -12.88 31.54 -15.47
CA ARG A 447 -14.29 31.89 -15.67
C ARG A 447 -14.54 33.37 -15.40
N PHE A 448 -13.91 33.89 -14.35
CA PHE A 448 -14.00 35.27 -13.91
C PHE A 448 -12.61 35.94 -14.05
N PRO A 449 -12.25 36.44 -15.25
CA PRO A 449 -10.94 37.04 -15.48
C PRO A 449 -10.73 38.41 -14.80
N ASP A 450 -11.82 39.11 -14.47
CA ASP A 450 -11.85 40.45 -13.89
C ASP A 450 -13.06 40.64 -12.95
N LEU A 451 -13.01 41.68 -12.11
CA LEU A 451 -14.08 41.97 -11.15
C LEU A 451 -15.45 42.20 -11.81
N LYS A 452 -15.50 42.74 -13.04
CA LYS A 452 -16.77 43.01 -13.75
C LYS A 452 -17.51 41.73 -14.14
N SER A 453 -16.76 40.66 -14.39
CA SER A 453 -17.30 39.34 -14.72
C SER A 453 -17.67 38.51 -13.48
N PHE A 454 -17.27 38.94 -12.28
CA PHE A 454 -17.48 38.20 -11.04
C PHE A 454 -18.94 38.31 -10.57
N PRO A 455 -19.57 37.21 -10.13
CA PRO A 455 -20.97 37.23 -9.69
C PRO A 455 -21.12 37.96 -8.35
N ASP A 456 -22.29 38.55 -8.09
CA ASP A 456 -22.60 39.08 -6.76
C ASP A 456 -22.76 37.93 -5.74
N ILE A 457 -21.89 37.93 -4.72
CA ILE A 457 -21.85 36.92 -3.66
C ILE A 457 -22.28 37.46 -2.29
N SER A 458 -22.73 38.71 -2.21
CA SER A 458 -23.04 39.40 -0.94
C SER A 458 -24.13 38.72 -0.11
N TRP A 459 -24.91 37.82 -0.71
CA TRP A 459 -25.94 37.05 -0.02
C TRP A 459 -25.39 35.83 0.77
N PHE A 460 -24.14 35.41 0.54
CA PHE A 460 -23.53 34.26 1.22
C PHE A 460 -22.08 34.42 1.66
N SER A 461 -21.42 35.53 1.31
CA SER A 461 -20.08 35.85 1.80
C SER A 461 -20.02 37.32 2.19
N ASP A 462 -19.39 37.58 3.34
CA ASP A 462 -19.09 38.94 3.83
C ASP A 462 -17.71 39.43 3.35
N VAL A 463 -16.95 38.60 2.63
CA VAL A 463 -15.61 38.96 2.15
C VAL A 463 -15.72 39.86 0.91
N GLU A 464 -15.05 41.01 0.95
CA GLU A 464 -14.95 41.91 -0.19
C GLU A 464 -14.16 41.27 -1.34
N VAL A 465 -14.77 41.23 -2.53
CA VAL A 465 -14.12 40.76 -3.75
C VAL A 465 -13.39 41.92 -4.41
N THR A 466 -12.10 41.75 -4.63
CA THR A 466 -11.20 42.74 -5.23
C THR A 466 -10.63 42.21 -6.56
N GLU A 467 -9.97 43.08 -7.33
CA GLU A 467 -9.25 42.65 -8.53
C GLU A 467 -8.18 41.58 -8.24
N ASP A 468 -7.59 41.61 -7.04
CA ASP A 468 -6.52 40.69 -6.65
C ASP A 468 -7.04 39.28 -6.30
N ASN A 469 -8.26 39.16 -5.77
CA ASN A 469 -8.81 37.86 -5.32
C ASN A 469 -9.88 37.29 -6.25
N CYS A 470 -10.51 38.08 -7.13
CA CYS A 470 -11.67 37.64 -7.93
C CYS A 470 -11.38 36.40 -8.78
N ARG A 471 -10.16 36.27 -9.32
CA ARG A 471 -9.75 35.11 -10.14
C ARG A 471 -9.62 33.82 -9.37
N TYR A 472 -9.40 33.91 -8.06
CA TYR A 472 -9.09 32.77 -7.20
C TYR A 472 -10.15 32.50 -6.14
N PHE A 473 -11.15 33.39 -6.01
CA PHE A 473 -12.10 33.36 -4.90
C PHE A 473 -12.75 31.98 -4.68
N PHE A 474 -13.30 31.38 -5.73
CA PHE A 474 -13.97 30.06 -5.64
C PHE A 474 -13.02 28.86 -5.79
N PHE A 475 -11.70 29.05 -5.81
CA PHE A 475 -10.81 27.89 -5.79
C PHE A 475 -10.89 27.17 -4.46
N ARG A 476 -10.75 25.86 -4.51
CA ARG A 476 -10.75 25.01 -3.34
C ARG A 476 -9.35 24.96 -2.77
N ASP A 477 -9.24 25.17 -1.47
CA ASP A 477 -7.99 24.99 -0.77
C ASP A 477 -7.77 23.49 -0.47
N LEU A 478 -7.02 22.85 -1.37
CA LEU A 478 -6.71 21.42 -1.30
C LEU A 478 -5.39 21.14 -0.55
N SER A 479 -4.84 22.13 0.17
CA SER A 479 -3.55 21.99 0.87
C SER A 479 -3.55 20.82 1.86
N SER A 480 -4.68 20.57 2.52
CA SER A 480 -4.91 19.43 3.42
C SER A 480 -4.81 18.07 2.72
N LEU A 481 -4.85 18.02 1.39
CA LEU A 481 -4.72 16.80 0.59
C LEU A 481 -3.32 16.64 -0.03
N GLY A 482 -2.39 17.56 0.28
CA GLY A 482 -1.05 17.58 -0.31
C GLY A 482 -1.00 18.25 -1.69
N SER A 483 -2.08 18.93 -2.11
CA SER A 483 -2.10 19.71 -3.33
C SER A 483 -2.14 21.20 -3.01
N SER A 484 -1.21 21.98 -3.54
CA SER A 484 -1.31 23.45 -3.45
C SER A 484 -2.50 24.00 -4.24
N GLY A 485 -3.04 23.23 -5.21
CA GLY A 485 -4.14 23.61 -6.12
C GLY A 485 -3.77 24.73 -7.11
N ILE A 486 -3.16 25.80 -6.59
CA ILE A 486 -2.62 26.97 -7.28
C ILE A 486 -1.31 27.35 -6.57
N ARG A 487 -0.24 27.51 -7.34
CA ARG A 487 0.94 28.24 -6.87
C ARG A 487 0.72 29.72 -7.12
N LYS A 488 0.77 30.54 -6.06
CA LYS A 488 0.63 31.99 -6.17
C LYS A 488 1.85 32.56 -6.92
N PRO A 489 1.73 33.72 -7.60
CA PRO A 489 2.85 34.33 -8.32
C PRO A 489 4.09 34.55 -7.45
N GLU A 490 3.91 34.80 -6.15
CA GLU A 490 4.97 35.03 -5.18
C GLU A 490 5.82 33.78 -4.89
N GLU A 491 5.32 32.59 -5.23
CA GLU A 491 5.99 31.30 -5.07
C GLU A 491 6.68 30.85 -6.38
N GLU A 492 6.68 31.69 -7.42
CA GLU A 492 7.33 31.45 -8.71
C GLU A 492 8.74 32.06 -8.74
N VAL A 493 9.72 31.32 -8.22
CA VAL A 493 11.17 31.63 -8.39
C VAL A 493 11.81 30.69 -9.40
#